data_AF-A0AA43A7Q7-F1
#
_entry.id   AF-A0AA43A7Q7-F1
#
_cell.length_a   1.000
_cell.length_b   1.000
_cell.length_c   1.000
_cell.angle_alpha   90.00
_cell.angle_beta   90.00
_cell.angle_gamma   90.00
#
_symmetry.space_group_name_H-M   'P 1'
#
loop_
_entity.id
_entity.type
_entity.pdbx_description
1 polymer ?
#
loop_
_entity_poly.entity_id
_entity_poly.type
_entity_poly.pdbx_seq_one_letter_code
_entity_poly.pdbx_strand_id
1 'polypeptide(L)'
;MGCCSNTGGNTGPFAEGRELVEFVYQAHGGGLRNQPIPNGGLMAVCQGCGAGFTLSTFVGQCTDCGGVHAVSPPRSDSAENIQFAGKDFSLPKG
;
A
#
# COMPACT_ATOMS: atom_id res chain seq x y z
N MET A 1 -11.83 11.81 -34.11
CA MET A 1 -10.41 12.07 -33.79
C MET A 1 -10.17 11.68 -32.35
N GLY A 2 -9.50 10.55 -32.13
CA GLY A 2 -9.03 10.12 -30.81
C GLY A 2 -7.59 10.56 -30.60
N CYS A 3 -7.34 11.23 -29.50
CA CYS A 3 -5.99 11.52 -28.99
C CYS A 3 -6.11 12.00 -27.54
N CYS A 4 -5.90 11.10 -26.57
CA CYS A 4 -5.35 11.37 -25.23
C CYS A 4 -5.09 10.02 -24.52
N SER A 5 -3.85 9.56 -24.62
CA SER A 5 -3.08 8.82 -23.60
C SER A 5 -3.74 7.64 -22.87
N ASN A 6 -3.33 6.44 -23.29
CA ASN A 6 -3.21 5.25 -22.47
C ASN A 6 -2.55 5.57 -21.10
N THR A 7 -3.34 5.68 -20.04
CA THR A 7 -2.88 5.52 -18.65
C THR A 7 -3.96 4.72 -17.95
N GLY A 8 -3.63 3.48 -17.57
CA GLY A 8 -4.58 2.49 -17.06
C GLY A 8 -5.49 3.08 -16.01
N GLY A 9 -6.78 3.18 -16.35
CA GLY A 9 -7.83 3.42 -15.38
C GLY A 9 -7.66 2.39 -14.28
N ASN A 10 -7.59 2.88 -13.06
CA ASN A 10 -7.38 2.09 -11.86
C ASN A 10 -8.69 1.34 -11.53
N THR A 11 -9.19 0.49 -12.44
CA THR A 11 -10.53 -0.11 -12.39
C THR A 11 -10.49 -1.58 -11.96
N GLY A 12 -9.47 -1.96 -11.19
CA GLY A 12 -9.30 -3.31 -10.66
C GLY A 12 -9.83 -3.47 -9.23
N PRO A 13 -9.92 -4.70 -8.70
CA PRO A 13 -10.38 -4.95 -7.32
C PRO A 13 -9.50 -4.31 -6.23
N PHE A 14 -8.32 -3.80 -6.60
CA PHE A 14 -7.36 -3.14 -5.71
C PHE A 14 -7.25 -1.63 -6.00
N ALA A 15 -8.21 -1.04 -6.70
CA ALA A 15 -8.23 0.38 -7.05
C ALA A 15 -8.06 1.28 -5.81
N GLU A 16 -8.98 1.13 -4.87
CA GLU A 16 -9.00 1.87 -3.61
C GLU A 16 -7.75 1.61 -2.77
N GLY A 17 -7.25 0.38 -2.80
CA GLY A 17 -6.04 0.02 -2.08
C GLY A 17 -4.80 0.70 -2.64
N ARG A 18 -4.68 0.77 -3.97
CA ARG A 18 -3.61 1.50 -4.65
C ARG A 18 -3.67 2.99 -4.35
N GLU A 19 -4.86 3.59 -4.40
CA GLU A 19 -5.07 5.00 -4.06
C GLU A 19 -4.62 5.30 -2.62
N LEU A 20 -4.96 4.42 -1.66
CA LEU A 20 -4.49 4.58 -0.28
C LEU A 20 -2.97 4.44 -0.18
N VAL A 21 -2.39 3.42 -0.79
CA VAL A 21 -0.93 3.22 -0.78
C VAL A 21 -0.21 4.44 -1.34
N GLU A 22 -0.67 4.98 -2.46
CA GLU A 22 -0.07 6.15 -3.09
C GLU A 22 -0.23 7.41 -2.23
N PHE A 23 -1.42 7.61 -1.64
CA PHE A 23 -1.67 8.71 -0.72
C PHE A 23 -0.72 8.67 0.48
N VAL A 24 -0.63 7.54 1.16
CA VAL A 24 0.25 7.38 2.33
C VAL A 24 1.72 7.48 1.93
N TYR A 25 2.08 6.96 0.75
CA TYR A 25 3.44 7.04 0.22
C TYR A 25 3.90 8.47 -0.06
N GLN A 26 3.01 9.35 -0.50
CA GLN A 26 3.33 10.75 -0.81
C GLN A 26 3.04 11.73 0.34
N ALA A 27 2.27 11.30 1.34
CA ALA A 27 1.90 12.13 2.48
C ALA A 27 3.13 12.74 3.17
N HIS A 28 3.03 14.04 3.47
CA HIS A 28 4.12 14.84 4.05
C HIS A 28 5.41 14.81 3.20
N GLY A 29 5.29 14.84 1.87
CA GLY A 29 6.43 14.78 0.95
C GLY A 29 7.15 13.43 0.97
N GLY A 30 6.45 12.36 1.35
CA GLY A 30 6.99 11.01 1.49
C GLY A 30 7.63 10.69 2.85
N GLY A 31 7.49 11.59 3.83
CA GLY A 31 7.95 11.34 5.19
C GLY A 31 7.16 10.23 5.91
N LEU A 32 5.85 10.10 5.64
CA LEU A 32 4.97 9.19 6.36
C LEU A 32 5.25 7.71 6.09
N ARG A 33 5.60 7.36 4.85
CA ARG A 33 5.74 5.97 4.40
C ARG A 33 6.69 5.12 5.25
N ASN A 34 7.74 5.76 5.77
CA ASN A 34 8.81 5.15 6.57
C ASN A 34 8.60 5.34 8.08
N GLN A 35 7.54 6.05 8.50
CA GLN A 35 7.26 6.20 9.91
C GLN A 35 6.79 4.87 10.48
N PRO A 36 7.26 4.51 11.69
CA PRO A 36 6.85 3.29 12.35
C PRO A 36 5.37 3.37 12.71
N ILE A 37 4.66 2.27 12.51
CA ILE A 37 3.31 2.10 13.03
C ILE A 37 3.43 1.94 14.57
N PRO A 38 2.56 2.59 15.36
CA PRO A 38 2.52 2.42 16.81
C PRO A 38 2.41 0.95 17.25
N ASN A 39 2.78 0.66 18.50
CA ASN A 39 2.68 -0.68 19.10
C ASN A 39 3.53 -1.78 18.41
N GLY A 40 4.53 -1.40 17.62
CA GLY A 40 5.46 -2.34 16.98
C GLY A 40 5.01 -2.88 15.63
N GLY A 41 3.97 -2.30 15.03
CA GLY A 41 3.43 -2.70 13.74
C GLY A 41 2.15 -3.54 13.83
N LEU A 42 1.60 -3.87 12.66
CA LEU A 42 0.38 -4.67 12.53
C LEU A 42 0.70 -6.02 11.90
N MET A 43 0.15 -7.10 12.45
CA MET A 43 0.19 -8.41 11.80
C MET A 43 -0.79 -8.43 10.63
N ALA A 44 -0.27 -8.67 9.43
CA ALA A 44 -1.01 -8.61 8.19
C ALA A 44 -0.93 -9.95 7.44
N VAL A 45 -1.92 -10.22 6.61
CA VAL A 45 -1.89 -11.29 5.62
C VAL A 45 -1.81 -10.64 4.25
N CYS A 46 -0.79 -11.01 3.48
CA CYS A 46 -0.58 -10.47 2.13
C CYS A 46 -1.73 -10.89 1.22
N GLN A 47 -2.48 -9.92 0.67
CA GLN A 47 -3.59 -10.21 -0.24
C GLN A 47 -3.11 -10.71 -1.62
N GLY A 48 -1.81 -10.62 -1.92
CA GLY A 48 -1.22 -11.12 -3.16
C GLY A 48 -0.82 -12.60 -3.13
N CYS A 49 -0.24 -13.08 -2.02
CA CYS A 49 0.28 -14.46 -1.92
C CYS A 49 -0.23 -15.25 -0.70
N GLY A 50 -0.94 -14.62 0.23
CA GLY A 50 -1.45 -15.24 1.45
C GLY A 50 -0.43 -15.40 2.59
N ALA A 51 0.82 -14.96 2.42
CA ALA A 51 1.83 -15.02 3.48
C ALA A 51 1.50 -14.05 4.63
N GLY A 52 1.72 -14.49 5.86
CA GLY A 52 1.66 -13.64 7.04
C GLY A 52 2.94 -12.81 7.18
N PHE A 53 2.82 -11.52 7.45
CA PHE A 53 3.96 -10.62 7.66
C PHE A 53 3.60 -9.49 8.64
N THR A 54 4.61 -8.80 9.16
CA THR A 54 4.40 -7.63 10.04
C THR A 54 4.59 -6.35 9.24
N LEU A 55 3.53 -5.55 9.12
CA LEU A 55 3.60 -4.20 8.58
C LEU A 55 4.16 -3.27 9.67
N SER A 56 5.46 -2.96 9.58
CA SER A 56 6.18 -2.17 10.60
C SER A 56 6.08 -0.66 10.40
N THR A 57 5.82 -0.22 9.17
CA THR A 57 5.72 1.19 8.75
C THR A 57 4.44 1.42 7.97
N PHE A 58 4.00 2.69 7.84
CA PHE A 58 2.72 3.00 7.18
C PHE A 58 2.62 2.52 5.73
N VAL A 59 3.74 2.37 5.04
CA VAL A 59 3.83 1.63 3.76
C VAL A 59 4.90 0.55 3.90
N GLY A 60 4.59 -0.66 3.45
CA GLY A 60 5.51 -1.79 3.47
C GLY A 60 5.29 -2.73 2.30
N GLN A 61 6.24 -3.64 2.09
CA GLN A 61 6.19 -4.65 1.05
C GLN A 61 6.21 -6.04 1.68
N CYS A 62 5.40 -6.94 1.13
CA CYS A 62 5.49 -8.35 1.46
C CYS A 62 6.83 -8.90 0.95
N THR A 63 7.60 -9.54 1.83
CA THR A 63 8.92 -10.10 1.50
C THR A 63 8.86 -11.28 0.54
N ASP A 64 7.74 -11.99 0.50
CA ASP A 64 7.56 -13.20 -0.30
C ASP A 64 7.21 -12.91 -1.76
N CYS A 65 6.39 -11.89 -2.02
CA CYS A 65 5.91 -11.58 -3.38
C CYS A 65 6.17 -10.14 -3.84
N GLY A 66 6.71 -9.27 -2.99
CA GLY A 66 6.93 -7.85 -3.28
C GLY A 66 5.67 -6.99 -3.24
N GLY A 67 4.51 -7.56 -2.87
CA GLY A 67 3.23 -6.85 -2.84
C GLY A 67 3.22 -5.66 -1.87
N VAL A 68 2.80 -4.49 -2.34
CA VAL A 68 2.81 -3.26 -1.54
C VAL A 68 1.52 -3.10 -0.73
N HIS A 69 1.66 -2.85 0.55
CA HIS A 69 0.56 -2.67 1.50
C HIS A 69 0.73 -1.35 2.25
N ALA A 70 -0.38 -0.71 2.60
CA ALA A 70 -0.36 0.49 3.43
C ALA A 70 -1.58 0.56 4.36
N VAL A 71 -1.45 1.34 5.42
CA VAL A 71 -2.54 1.68 6.33
C VAL A 71 -2.57 3.17 6.58
N SER A 72 -3.76 3.76 6.69
CA SER A 72 -3.90 5.17 7.03
C SER A 72 -3.57 5.43 8.51
N PRO A 73 -2.87 6.52 8.86
CA PRO A 73 -2.60 6.88 10.26
C PRO A 73 -3.78 6.85 11.22
N PRO A 74 -4.97 7.39 10.89
CA PRO A 74 -6.12 7.33 11.79
C PRO A 74 -6.67 5.92 12.04
N ARG A 75 -6.19 4.90 11.32
CA ARG A 75 -6.67 3.50 11.41
C ARG A 75 -5.52 2.50 11.60
N SER A 76 -4.35 2.97 12.01
CA SER A 76 -3.15 2.14 12.13
C SER A 76 -3.11 1.28 13.40
N ASP A 77 -4.21 1.24 14.14
CA ASP A 77 -4.44 0.39 15.29
C ASP A 77 -5.06 -0.97 14.92
N SER A 78 -5.60 -1.13 13.70
CA SER A 78 -6.16 -2.41 13.25
C SER A 78 -5.64 -2.86 11.89
N ALA A 79 -5.25 -4.13 11.83
CA ALA A 79 -4.77 -4.81 10.63
C ALA A 79 -5.84 -4.97 9.54
N GLU A 80 -7.12 -4.91 9.90
CA GLU A 80 -8.23 -4.99 8.94
C GLU A 80 -8.28 -3.79 7.98
N ASN A 81 -7.65 -2.67 8.37
CA ASN A 81 -7.58 -1.45 7.57
C ASN A 81 -6.35 -1.39 6.65
N ILE A 82 -5.54 -2.45 6.62
CA ILE A 82 -4.41 -2.56 5.71
C ILE A 82 -4.96 -2.80 4.31
N GLN A 83 -4.59 -1.91 3.40
CA GLN A 83 -4.93 -2.03 2.00
C GLN A 83 -3.76 -2.56 1.18
N PHE A 84 -4.07 -3.33 0.15
CA PHE A 84 -3.12 -3.84 -0.84
C PHE A 84 -3.25 -3.07 -2.16
N ALA A 85 -2.12 -2.66 -2.73
CA ALA A 85 -2.10 -1.92 -3.99
C ALA A 85 -2.26 -2.80 -5.24
N GLY A 86 -2.26 -4.13 -5.08
CA GLY A 86 -2.29 -5.10 -6.17
C GLY A 86 -0.91 -5.70 -6.49
N LYS A 87 -0.92 -6.89 -7.08
CA LYS A 87 0.29 -7.68 -7.39
C LYS A 87 1.22 -7.03 -8.42
N ASP A 88 0.65 -6.26 -9.34
CA ASP A 88 1.39 -5.60 -10.43
C ASP A 88 1.75 -4.15 -10.07
N PHE A 89 1.44 -3.71 -8.85
CA PHE A 89 1.79 -2.37 -8.39
C PHE A 89 3.23 -2.35 -7.87
N SER A 90 3.94 -1.28 -8.21
CA SER A 90 5.28 -1.00 -7.71
C SER A 90 5.35 0.45 -7.27
N LEU A 91 6.05 0.69 -6.16
CA LEU A 91 6.29 2.05 -5.70
C LEU A 91 7.13 2.80 -6.75
N PRO A 92 6.81 4.07 -7.05
CA PRO A 92 7.65 4.88 -7.92
C PRO A 92 9.05 5.01 -7.30
N LYS A 93 10.08 4.75 -8.11
CA LYS A 93 11.49 4.94 -7.71
C LYS A 93 11.67 6.43 -7.39
N GLY A 94 11.76 6.74 -6.09
CA GLY A 94 12.09 8.08 -5.59
C GLY A 94 13.57 8.36 -5.66
#